data_AF-A0AAD4UWP4-F1
#
_entry.id   AF-A0AAD4UWP4-F1
#
_cell.length_a   1.000
_cell.length_b   1.000
_cell.length_c   1.000
_cell.angle_alpha   90.00
_cell.angle_beta   90.00
_cell.angle_gamma   90.00
#
_symmetry.space_group_name_H-M   'P 1'
#
loop_
_entity.id
_entity.type
_entity.pdbx_description
1 polymer ?
#
loop_
_entity_poly.entity_id
_entity_poly.type
_entity_poly.pdbx_seq_one_letter_code
_entity_poly.pdbx_strand_id
1 'polypeptide(L)'
;MCEKEILSVKMVSQHQSKDSGSKKNGGKELGMVTPQEKSSKKMKSSKKMKFASSSAETKPTSQTTISDDSKSGRGMSTMPRVVKRKLQKLRPIVEYNKRGKGIGQAHSEMQSYIGQGGKNSVLASAAKKWKDFKSTLTRYYILPYTNDRERLSQPPETYKFIEKAQWDAFVASRLSKDFESVHSQHAQIREKLEYNHRLSRKGYAGLENQLEETMPGVEIDRSTLWKRARQDKHGNILDPKVVEKAKLIDELQKQVSEGKVSVSGSNDVLTMALGPEHPGRLRGVGAGISPRQYFNLPKPQRMSLDDRLKESLRVLLQEENKKMEAKAREEALRMEARTKQLVEAEREHFLSQLSQLIPNFDPSMLKPRISQSPKNPMSDKASCSGGDVRSPHFEEEKNEEKKMKRRKKKKKMKRRKKKNTMKRRKKMKNTMTTRLLKLLIIQIWRRHLL
;
A
#
# COMPACT_ATOMS: atom_id res chain seq x y z
N MET A 1 -51.26 35.07 -7.50
CA MET A 1 -51.58 35.05 -6.06
C MET A 1 -51.87 33.60 -5.72
N CYS A 2 -50.95 32.93 -5.03
CA CYS A 2 -51.13 31.55 -4.56
C CYS A 2 -50.50 31.44 -3.18
N GLU A 3 -51.18 30.70 -2.32
CA GLU A 3 -51.30 30.90 -0.89
C GLU A 3 -50.13 30.36 -0.08
N LYS A 4 -49.89 31.01 1.08
CA LYS A 4 -48.99 30.56 2.13
C LYS A 4 -49.72 29.50 2.98
N GLU A 5 -49.33 28.24 2.88
CA GLU A 5 -49.65 27.27 3.92
C GLU A 5 -48.67 27.40 5.09
N ILE A 6 -49.22 27.82 6.24
CA ILE A 6 -48.58 27.81 7.54
C ILE A 6 -49.07 26.54 8.25
N LEU A 7 -48.18 25.59 8.50
CA LEU A 7 -48.49 24.42 9.34
C LEU A 7 -47.53 24.37 10.54
N SER A 8 -48.13 24.69 11.68
CA SER A 8 -47.63 24.70 13.05
C SER A 8 -47.36 23.29 13.56
N VAL A 9 -46.18 23.06 14.14
CA VAL A 9 -45.83 21.81 14.85
C VAL A 9 -45.84 22.06 16.36
N LYS A 10 -46.84 21.52 17.05
CA LYS A 10 -46.95 21.46 18.52
C LYS A 10 -46.00 20.40 19.08
N MET A 11 -45.17 20.79 20.04
CA MET A 11 -44.36 19.89 20.86
C MET A 11 -45.19 19.39 22.05
N VAL A 12 -45.38 18.06 22.14
CA VAL A 12 -46.03 17.40 23.28
C VAL A 12 -44.97 16.98 24.29
N SER A 13 -45.06 17.53 25.50
CA SER A 13 -44.32 17.12 26.70
C SER A 13 -45.11 16.01 27.39
N GLN A 14 -44.50 14.84 27.64
CA GLN A 14 -45.04 13.83 28.54
C GLN A 14 -44.18 13.74 29.79
N HIS A 15 -44.67 14.38 30.85
CA HIS A 15 -44.41 14.01 32.23
C HIS A 15 -45.35 12.84 32.59
N GLN A 16 -44.83 11.77 33.18
CA GLN A 16 -45.64 10.84 33.97
C GLN A 16 -44.95 10.58 35.31
N SER A 17 -45.58 11.11 36.34
CA SER A 17 -45.42 10.75 37.74
C SER A 17 -46.28 9.52 38.04
N LYS A 18 -45.80 8.58 38.86
CA LYS A 18 -46.66 7.69 39.65
C LYS A 18 -46.07 7.45 41.03
N ASP A 19 -46.91 7.74 42.02
CA ASP A 19 -46.77 7.53 43.46
C ASP A 19 -46.80 6.06 43.88
N SER A 20 -46.19 5.82 45.05
CA SER A 20 -46.80 5.22 46.26
C SER A 20 -45.95 4.13 46.94
N GLY A 21 -45.75 4.29 48.25
CA GLY A 21 -45.11 3.29 49.11
C GLY A 21 -44.62 3.82 50.46
N SER A 22 -45.55 4.14 51.37
CA SER A 22 -45.32 4.54 52.77
C SER A 22 -44.45 3.57 53.60
N LYS A 23 -43.57 4.12 54.45
CA LYS A 23 -43.49 3.74 55.89
C LYS A 23 -42.78 4.80 56.74
N LYS A 24 -43.45 5.15 57.84
CA LYS A 24 -43.10 6.12 58.89
C LYS A 24 -41.94 5.65 59.77
N ASN A 25 -41.16 6.60 60.29
CA ASN A 25 -40.96 6.93 61.73
C ASN A 25 -39.81 7.96 61.84
N GLY A 26 -40.09 9.22 62.19
CA GLY A 26 -39.83 9.83 63.52
C GLY A 26 -38.39 10.37 63.60
N GLY A 27 -38.03 11.63 63.84
CA GLY A 27 -38.63 12.77 64.54
C GLY A 27 -37.57 13.35 65.50
N LYS A 28 -37.45 14.69 65.58
CA LYS A 28 -36.58 15.58 66.43
C LYS A 28 -35.32 16.13 65.73
N GLU A 29 -35.36 17.37 65.24
CA GLU A 29 -35.08 18.67 65.91
C GLU A 29 -33.59 18.88 66.26
N LEU A 30 -32.90 19.75 65.51
CA LEU A 30 -32.60 21.17 65.78
C LEU A 30 -31.47 21.40 66.80
N GLY A 31 -30.40 22.06 66.35
CA GLY A 31 -29.31 22.54 67.20
C GLY A 31 -28.14 23.11 66.39
N MET A 32 -28.19 24.40 66.10
CA MET A 32 -27.02 25.19 65.71
C MET A 32 -26.02 25.27 66.87
N VAL A 33 -24.72 25.45 66.57
CA VAL A 33 -23.72 26.32 67.25
C VAL A 33 -22.29 25.89 66.84
N THR A 34 -21.58 26.78 66.14
CA THR A 34 -20.10 26.96 66.16
C THR A 34 -19.76 27.95 67.30
N PRO A 35 -18.57 27.99 67.95
CA PRO A 35 -17.28 28.29 67.28
C PRO A 35 -15.95 27.87 67.98
N GLN A 36 -14.82 28.03 67.25
CA GLN A 36 -13.43 28.32 67.71
C GLN A 36 -12.73 27.27 68.64
N GLU A 37 -11.41 27.09 68.76
CA GLU A 37 -10.19 27.79 68.33
C GLU A 37 -8.95 26.87 68.54
N LYS A 38 -7.81 27.23 67.91
CA LYS A 38 -6.41 27.07 68.38
C LYS A 38 -5.86 25.65 68.69
N SER A 39 -4.83 25.23 67.95
CA SER A 39 -3.42 25.57 68.27
C SER A 39 -2.40 24.67 67.57
N SER A 40 -1.17 25.16 67.59
CA SER A 40 0.03 24.90 66.79
C SER A 40 1.07 23.96 67.43
N LYS A 41 2.11 23.62 66.63
CA LYS A 41 3.44 23.01 66.96
C LYS A 41 3.43 21.47 67.06
N LYS A 42 4.44 20.71 66.60
CA LYS A 42 5.90 20.94 66.63
C LYS A 42 6.61 19.94 65.68
N MET A 43 7.73 20.36 65.10
CA MET A 43 8.67 19.53 64.34
C MET A 43 9.58 18.65 65.23
N LYS A 44 10.23 17.69 64.53
CA LYS A 44 11.52 17.00 64.78
C LYS A 44 11.43 15.62 65.41
N SER A 45 11.90 14.62 64.67
CA SER A 45 13.07 13.83 65.11
C SER A 45 13.66 13.00 63.96
N SER A 46 14.98 12.93 63.95
CA SER A 46 15.88 12.35 62.98
C SER A 46 16.28 10.93 63.38
N LYS A 47 16.44 9.97 62.45
CA LYS A 47 17.32 8.81 62.70
C LYS A 47 17.89 8.16 61.42
N LYS A 48 19.14 8.55 61.16
CA LYS A 48 20.35 7.79 60.81
C LYS A 48 20.29 6.62 59.81
N MET A 49 21.20 6.71 58.84
CA MET A 49 21.55 5.76 57.78
C MET A 49 22.12 4.42 58.28
N LYS A 50 21.93 3.37 57.47
CA LYS A 50 22.91 2.27 57.31
C LYS A 50 23.01 1.89 55.83
N PHE A 51 24.21 2.03 55.28
CA PHE A 51 24.65 1.36 54.07
C PHE A 51 25.04 -0.09 54.42
N ALA A 52 24.64 -1.04 53.59
CA ALA A 52 25.32 -2.31 53.43
C ALA A 52 25.21 -2.70 51.95
N SER A 53 26.34 -2.76 51.26
CA SER A 53 26.46 -3.37 49.94
C SER A 53 26.70 -4.87 50.13
N SER A 54 26.00 -5.71 49.36
CA SER A 54 26.56 -7.00 48.92
C SER A 54 26.02 -7.35 47.55
N SER A 55 26.94 -7.56 46.61
CA SER A 55 26.71 -8.14 45.30
C SER A 55 26.10 -9.54 45.37
N ALA A 56 25.17 -9.83 44.48
CA ALA A 56 25.02 -11.15 43.89
C ALA A 56 24.37 -11.00 42.51
N GLU A 57 25.05 -11.50 41.49
CA GLU A 57 24.56 -11.58 40.12
C GLU A 57 23.29 -12.42 40.05
N THR A 58 22.21 -11.87 39.46
CA THR A 58 21.18 -12.69 38.82
C THR A 58 20.69 -11.98 37.56
N LYS A 59 20.71 -12.72 36.45
CA LYS A 59 20.19 -12.35 35.14
C LYS A 59 18.73 -11.88 35.26
N PRO A 60 18.27 -10.81 34.57
CA PRO A 60 16.85 -10.49 34.57
C PRO A 60 16.16 -11.28 33.44
N THR A 61 15.81 -12.53 33.72
CA THR A 61 14.59 -13.12 33.14
C THR A 61 13.46 -12.73 34.08
N SER A 62 12.64 -11.74 33.70
CA SER A 62 11.33 -11.51 34.33
C SER A 62 10.44 -10.69 33.40
N GLN A 63 9.59 -11.43 32.69
CA GLN A 63 8.36 -10.96 32.07
C GLN A 63 7.38 -10.70 33.21
N THR A 64 7.10 -9.43 33.54
CA THR A 64 6.17 -9.07 34.61
C THR A 64 4.90 -8.52 33.99
N THR A 65 3.88 -9.38 33.88
CA THR A 65 2.49 -9.01 33.59
C THR A 65 1.85 -8.52 34.89
N ILE A 66 1.54 -7.22 34.99
CA ILE A 66 0.66 -6.70 36.04
C ILE A 66 -0.66 -6.36 35.35
N SER A 67 -1.67 -7.20 35.61
CA SER A 67 -3.06 -6.93 35.27
C SER A 67 -3.59 -5.88 36.24
N ASP A 68 -3.97 -4.71 35.74
CA ASP A 68 -4.78 -3.73 36.48
C ASP A 68 -6.11 -3.57 35.74
N ASP A 69 -7.09 -4.38 36.14
CA ASP A 69 -8.49 -4.14 35.82
C ASP A 69 -9.01 -2.98 36.67
N SER A 70 -9.25 -1.84 36.05
CA SER A 70 -10.18 -0.84 36.59
C SER A 70 -10.91 -0.08 35.50
N LYS A 71 -12.22 0.03 35.72
CA LYS A 71 -13.28 0.49 34.82
C LYS A 71 -13.03 1.86 34.17
N SER A 72 -13.70 2.00 33.03
CA SER A 72 -13.78 3.16 32.14
C SER A 72 -14.05 4.52 32.82
N GLY A 73 -13.02 5.35 32.88
CA GLY A 73 -13.12 6.82 32.90
C GLY A 73 -12.28 7.40 31.76
N ARG A 74 -12.54 8.64 31.32
CA ARG A 74 -11.65 9.32 30.34
C ARG A 74 -10.25 9.37 30.95
N GLY A 75 -9.38 8.50 30.44
CA GLY A 75 -8.12 8.16 31.10
C GLY A 75 -7.22 9.38 31.35
N MET A 76 -6.61 9.38 32.54
CA MET A 76 -5.46 10.21 32.87
C MET A 76 -4.43 10.19 31.73
N SER A 77 -3.69 11.28 31.56
CA SER A 77 -2.53 11.33 30.67
C SER A 77 -1.65 10.08 30.85
N THR A 78 -1.05 9.57 29.77
CA THR A 78 -0.11 8.43 29.86
C THR A 78 1.19 8.83 30.58
N MET A 79 1.45 10.13 30.75
CA MET A 79 2.66 10.68 31.35
C MET A 79 2.94 10.25 32.79
N PRO A 80 2.01 10.36 33.75
CA PRO A 80 2.23 9.88 35.12
C PRO A 80 2.62 8.40 35.17
N ARG A 81 2.04 7.56 34.31
CA ARG A 81 2.38 6.12 34.23
C ARG A 81 3.79 5.91 33.68
N VAL A 82 4.15 6.60 32.60
CA VAL A 82 5.50 6.53 32.01
C VAL A 82 6.57 7.05 32.99
N VAL A 83 6.29 8.14 33.70
CA VAL A 83 7.19 8.71 34.72
C VAL A 83 7.34 7.76 35.91
N LYS A 84 6.25 7.17 36.42
CA LYS A 84 6.29 6.18 37.50
C LYS A 84 7.16 4.96 37.13
N ARG A 85 7.02 4.44 35.90
CA ARG A 85 7.85 3.32 35.41
C ARG A 85 9.33 3.71 35.23
N LYS A 86 9.62 4.93 34.76
CA LYS A 86 11.00 5.45 34.70
C LYS A 86 11.64 5.53 36.08
N LEU A 87 10.92 6.02 37.09
CA LEU A 87 11.40 6.06 38.48
C LEU A 87 11.68 4.66 39.03
N GLN A 88 10.87 3.68 38.65
CA GLN A 88 11.05 2.26 38.98
C GLN A 88 12.08 1.53 38.09
N LYS A 89 12.78 2.23 37.18
CA LYS A 89 13.71 1.68 36.18
C LYS A 89 13.11 0.57 35.29
N LEU A 90 11.79 0.45 35.23
CA LEU A 90 11.08 -0.49 34.36
C LEU A 90 11.08 0.05 32.93
N ARG A 91 11.72 -0.67 32.01
CA ARG A 91 11.68 -0.36 30.58
C ARG A 91 10.58 -1.19 29.92
N PRO A 92 9.43 -0.60 29.54
CA PRO A 92 8.39 -1.34 28.85
C PRO A 92 8.92 -1.80 27.49
N ILE A 93 8.85 -3.11 27.23
CA ILE A 93 9.19 -3.69 25.93
C ILE A 93 8.01 -3.43 25.00
N VAL A 94 8.29 -2.84 23.85
CA VAL A 94 7.31 -2.59 22.81
C VAL A 94 7.34 -3.80 21.89
N GLU A 95 6.26 -4.57 21.90
CA GLU A 95 6.09 -5.70 20.99
C GLU A 95 5.68 -5.20 19.61
N TYR A 96 6.13 -5.93 18.58
CA TYR A 96 5.79 -5.67 17.19
C TYR A 96 5.25 -6.95 16.56
N ASN A 97 4.19 -6.83 15.76
CA ASN A 97 3.72 -7.97 14.97
C ASN A 97 4.70 -8.29 13.83
N LYS A 98 4.48 -9.44 13.17
CA LYS A 98 5.26 -9.91 11.99
C LYS A 98 5.35 -8.88 10.85
N ARG A 99 4.44 -7.89 10.84
CA ARG A 99 4.32 -6.82 9.83
C ARG A 99 5.01 -5.51 10.27
N GLY A 100 5.71 -5.51 11.40
CA GLY A 100 6.46 -4.36 11.93
C GLY A 100 5.57 -3.28 12.56
N LYS A 101 4.31 -3.58 12.89
CA LYS A 101 3.43 -2.68 13.65
C LYS A 101 3.59 -2.94 15.13
N GLY A 102 3.77 -1.87 15.90
CA GLY A 102 3.80 -1.97 17.36
C GLY A 102 2.42 -2.31 17.91
N ILE A 103 2.40 -3.16 18.92
CA ILE A 103 1.20 -3.75 19.48
C ILE A 103 1.17 -3.68 21.01
N GLY A 104 -0.03 -3.88 21.56
CA GLY A 104 -0.24 -3.90 23.00
C GLY A 104 -0.31 -2.52 23.66
N GLN A 105 -0.49 -2.55 24.97
CA GLN A 105 -0.63 -1.36 25.80
C GLN A 105 0.68 -0.57 25.88
N ALA A 106 1.82 -1.25 25.97
CA ALA A 106 3.14 -0.63 25.98
C ALA A 106 3.39 0.21 24.72
N HIS A 107 3.09 -0.32 23.53
CA HIS A 107 3.19 0.46 22.30
C HIS A 107 2.26 1.69 22.34
N SER A 108 0.99 1.49 22.69
CA SER A 108 -0.02 2.57 22.72
C SER A 108 0.37 3.72 23.66
N GLU A 109 0.93 3.40 24.82
CA GLU A 109 1.40 4.38 25.80
C GLU A 109 2.71 5.05 25.36
N MET A 110 3.55 4.32 24.63
CA MET A 110 4.85 4.79 24.15
C MET A 110 4.83 5.36 22.73
N GLN A 111 3.68 5.38 22.03
CA GLN A 111 3.57 5.83 20.63
C GLN A 111 4.11 7.26 20.40
N SER A 112 3.98 8.15 21.38
CA SER A 112 4.52 9.51 21.32
C SER A 112 6.04 9.60 21.57
N TYR A 113 6.67 8.51 22.03
CA TYR A 113 8.08 8.43 22.45
C TYR A 113 8.92 7.48 21.60
N ILE A 114 8.30 6.49 20.94
CA ILE A 114 8.97 5.55 20.04
C ILE A 114 9.26 6.26 18.72
N GLY A 115 10.46 6.79 18.57
CA GLY A 115 11.06 7.07 17.27
C GLY A 115 11.88 8.36 17.19
N GLN A 116 12.99 8.29 16.46
CA GLN A 116 13.83 9.38 15.94
C GLN A 116 13.07 10.45 15.10
N GLY A 117 11.73 10.39 15.07
CA GLY A 117 10.82 11.34 14.43
C GLY A 117 9.80 11.97 15.40
N GLY A 118 10.07 11.98 16.71
CA GLY A 118 9.18 12.54 17.74
C GLY A 118 8.65 13.94 17.41
N LYS A 119 9.46 14.82 16.81
CA LYS A 119 9.03 16.14 16.32
C LYS A 119 7.90 16.04 15.30
N ASN A 120 8.04 15.21 14.26
CA ASN A 120 7.02 15.06 13.21
C ASN A 120 5.73 14.44 13.77
N SER A 121 5.86 13.46 14.66
CA SER A 121 4.70 12.85 15.32
C SER A 121 3.95 13.84 16.23
N VAL A 122 4.69 14.62 17.03
CA VAL A 122 4.13 15.67 17.90
C VAL A 122 3.45 16.75 17.05
N LEU A 123 4.09 17.22 15.98
CA LEU A 123 3.51 18.21 15.08
C LEU A 123 2.25 17.68 14.37
N ALA A 124 2.27 16.43 13.91
CA ALA A 124 1.08 15.79 13.31
C ALA A 124 -0.07 15.67 14.32
N SER A 125 0.24 15.31 15.57
CA SER A 125 -0.74 15.24 16.65
C SER A 125 -1.30 16.62 17.01
N ALA A 126 -0.44 17.63 17.12
CA ALA A 126 -0.83 19.01 17.38
C ALA A 126 -1.72 19.55 16.26
N ALA A 127 -1.33 19.35 14.99
CA ALA A 127 -2.12 19.73 13.83
C ALA A 127 -3.49 19.04 13.81
N LYS A 128 -3.56 17.75 14.20
CA LYS A 128 -4.84 17.05 14.34
C LYS A 128 -5.71 17.69 15.43
N LYS A 129 -5.18 17.91 16.63
CA LYS A 129 -5.93 18.53 17.73
C LYS A 129 -6.41 19.93 17.38
N TRP A 130 -5.60 20.71 16.67
CA TRP A 130 -5.97 22.04 16.19
C TRP A 130 -7.13 21.99 15.19
N LYS A 131 -7.09 21.04 14.24
CA LYS A 131 -8.22 20.81 13.32
C LYS A 131 -9.49 20.37 14.08
N ASP A 132 -9.36 19.45 15.02
CA ASP A 132 -10.50 18.95 15.84
C ASP A 132 -11.11 20.10 16.67
N PHE A 133 -10.28 20.97 17.24
CA PHE A 133 -10.71 22.17 17.97
C PHE A 133 -11.49 23.14 17.06
N LYS A 134 -10.94 23.51 15.89
CA LYS A 134 -11.65 24.36 14.93
C LYS A 134 -12.97 23.75 14.46
N SER A 135 -13.00 22.43 14.26
CA SER A 135 -14.22 21.69 13.89
C SER A 135 -15.27 21.77 15.00
N THR A 136 -14.85 21.64 16.26
CA THR A 136 -15.72 21.78 17.44
C THR A 136 -16.31 23.18 17.52
N LEU A 137 -15.48 24.22 17.35
CA LEU A 137 -15.95 25.61 17.30
C LEU A 137 -17.00 25.82 16.21
N THR A 138 -16.71 25.32 15.00
CA THR A 138 -17.60 25.44 13.85
C THR A 138 -18.93 24.73 14.11
N ARG A 139 -18.90 23.48 14.60
CA ARG A 139 -20.09 22.65 14.80
C ARG A 139 -21.02 23.15 15.90
N TYR A 140 -20.49 23.62 17.02
CA TYR A 140 -21.30 23.95 18.20
C TYR A 140 -21.58 25.43 18.37
N TYR A 141 -20.71 26.31 17.85
CA TYR A 141 -20.80 27.74 18.10
C TYR A 141 -21.00 28.60 16.85
N ILE A 142 -20.87 28.03 15.63
CA ILE A 142 -21.07 28.77 14.39
C ILE A 142 -22.27 28.24 13.63
N LEU A 143 -22.25 26.97 13.21
CA LEU A 143 -23.29 26.37 12.37
C LEU A 143 -24.72 26.46 12.97
N PRO A 144 -24.93 26.30 14.30
CA PRO A 144 -26.27 26.44 14.88
C PRO A 144 -26.81 27.88 14.89
N TYR A 145 -25.93 28.88 14.77
CA TYR A 145 -26.25 30.31 14.93
C TYR A 145 -25.92 31.11 13.67
N THR A 146 -25.90 30.47 12.50
CA THR A 146 -25.59 31.13 11.22
C THR A 146 -26.46 32.34 10.92
N ASN A 147 -27.70 32.33 11.39
CA ASN A 147 -28.66 33.42 11.22
C ASN A 147 -28.63 34.47 12.35
N ASP A 148 -28.03 34.14 13.51
CA ASP A 148 -28.03 34.98 14.70
C ASP A 148 -26.69 35.71 14.84
N ARG A 149 -26.55 36.86 14.17
CA ARG A 149 -25.30 37.65 14.19
C ARG A 149 -24.87 38.09 15.59
N GLU A 150 -25.81 38.34 16.49
CA GLU A 150 -25.50 38.76 17.87
C GLU A 150 -24.79 37.66 18.65
N ARG A 151 -25.23 36.41 18.50
CA ARG A 151 -24.61 35.25 19.16
C ARG A 151 -23.22 34.92 18.60
N LEU A 152 -22.94 35.34 17.37
CA LEU A 152 -21.62 35.20 16.75
C LEU A 152 -20.69 36.39 17.04
N SER A 153 -21.19 37.49 17.63
CA SER A 153 -20.39 38.71 17.84
C SER A 153 -19.31 38.57 18.90
N GLN A 154 -19.40 37.56 19.76
CA GLN A 154 -18.44 37.32 20.84
C GLN A 154 -17.94 35.87 20.79
N PRO A 155 -16.65 35.64 21.08
CA PRO A 155 -16.13 34.29 21.20
C PRO A 155 -16.82 33.53 22.35
N PRO A 156 -16.91 32.20 22.28
CA PRO A 156 -17.48 31.41 23.35
C PRO A 156 -16.77 31.64 24.69
N GLU A 157 -17.53 31.85 25.76
CA GLU A 157 -16.98 32.16 27.08
C GLU A 157 -16.07 31.05 27.64
N THR A 158 -16.29 29.80 27.20
CA THR A 158 -15.42 28.66 27.51
C THR A 158 -13.99 28.84 26.99
N TYR A 159 -13.77 29.66 25.96
CA TYR A 159 -12.49 29.84 25.28
C TYR A 159 -12.02 31.30 25.34
N LYS A 160 -11.82 31.82 26.57
CA LYS A 160 -11.38 33.20 26.84
C LYS A 160 -10.05 33.61 26.20
N PHE A 161 -9.24 32.64 25.77
CA PHE A 161 -7.96 32.90 25.08
C PHE A 161 -8.13 33.28 23.60
N ILE A 162 -9.34 33.18 23.04
CA ILE A 162 -9.61 33.58 21.66
C ILE A 162 -9.89 35.08 21.66
N GLU A 163 -9.02 35.85 21.02
CA GLU A 163 -9.23 37.28 20.83
C GLU A 163 -10.43 37.54 19.90
N LYS A 164 -11.19 38.59 20.16
CA LYS A 164 -12.37 38.94 19.36
C LYS A 164 -12.05 39.09 17.87
N ALA A 165 -10.94 39.75 17.52
CA ALA A 165 -10.51 39.90 16.13
C ALA A 165 -10.25 38.55 15.44
N GLN A 166 -9.65 37.59 16.16
CA GLN A 166 -9.40 36.24 15.65
C GLN A 166 -10.70 35.44 15.48
N TRP A 167 -11.65 35.63 16.40
CA TRP A 167 -12.98 35.03 16.32
C TRP A 167 -13.78 35.57 15.15
N ASP A 168 -13.85 36.89 14.98
CA ASP A 168 -14.58 37.55 13.89
C ASP A 168 -14.05 37.10 12.52
N ALA A 169 -12.72 37.09 12.35
CA ALA A 169 -12.07 36.57 11.14
C ALA A 169 -12.37 35.07 10.93
N PHE A 170 -12.42 34.28 12.00
CA PHE A 170 -12.74 32.86 11.93
C PHE A 170 -14.20 32.63 11.52
N VAL A 171 -15.16 33.33 12.10
CA VAL A 171 -16.59 33.26 11.73
C VAL A 171 -16.77 33.63 10.26
N ALA A 172 -16.19 34.75 9.81
CA ALA A 172 -16.23 35.15 8.41
C ALA A 172 -15.67 34.06 7.48
N SER A 173 -14.56 33.42 7.86
CA SER A 173 -13.99 32.31 7.09
C SER A 173 -14.91 31.09 7.00
N ARG A 174 -15.66 30.78 8.07
CA ARG A 174 -16.57 29.62 8.15
C ARG A 174 -17.92 29.87 7.49
N LEU A 175 -18.32 31.13 7.33
CA LEU A 175 -19.54 31.52 6.61
C LEU A 175 -19.27 31.84 5.13
N SER A 176 -18.01 31.73 4.67
CA SER A 176 -17.66 31.94 3.27
C SER A 176 -18.23 30.84 2.36
N LYS A 177 -18.62 31.22 1.13
CA LYS A 177 -19.12 30.29 0.11
C LYS A 177 -18.09 29.21 -0.25
N ASP A 178 -16.80 29.58 -0.26
CA ASP A 178 -15.70 28.65 -0.53
C ASP A 178 -15.63 27.55 0.53
N PHE A 179 -15.76 27.91 1.81
CA PHE A 179 -15.79 26.94 2.90
C PHE A 179 -17.03 26.05 2.82
N GLU A 180 -18.20 26.62 2.56
CA GLU A 180 -19.46 25.87 2.42
C GLU A 180 -19.36 24.82 1.30
N SER A 181 -18.84 25.21 0.13
CA SER A 181 -18.61 24.29 -0.99
C SER A 181 -17.67 23.14 -0.61
N VAL A 182 -16.51 23.45 -0.02
CA VAL A 182 -15.55 22.42 0.42
C VAL A 182 -16.15 21.53 1.52
N HIS A 183 -16.90 22.11 2.46
CA HIS A 183 -17.57 21.38 3.53
C HIS A 183 -18.60 20.40 2.97
N SER A 184 -19.45 20.86 2.05
CA SER A 184 -20.46 20.05 1.37
C SER A 184 -19.83 18.90 0.57
N GLN A 185 -18.79 19.16 -0.21
CA GLN A 185 -18.04 18.12 -0.93
C GLN A 185 -17.50 17.05 0.03
N HIS A 186 -16.89 17.44 1.14
CA HIS A 186 -16.38 16.49 2.13
C HIS A 186 -17.48 15.72 2.85
N ALA A 187 -18.65 16.34 3.09
CA ALA A 187 -19.82 15.67 3.64
C ALA A 187 -20.34 14.58 2.68
N GLN A 188 -20.48 14.90 1.39
CA GLN A 188 -20.85 13.93 0.34
C GLN A 188 -19.84 12.77 0.22
N ILE A 189 -18.53 13.06 0.32
CA ILE A 189 -17.49 12.02 0.31
C ILE A 189 -17.65 11.10 1.54
N ARG A 190 -17.98 11.65 2.71
CA ARG A 190 -18.18 10.87 3.93
C ARG A 190 -19.44 10.02 3.86
N GLU A 191 -20.51 10.54 3.26
CA GLU A 191 -21.78 9.82 3.07
C GLU A 191 -21.61 8.59 2.17
N LYS A 192 -20.77 8.67 1.14
CA LYS A 192 -20.40 7.54 0.27
C LYS A 192 -19.63 6.42 0.99
N LEU A 193 -19.23 6.62 2.24
CA LEU A 193 -18.45 5.64 2.99
C LEU A 193 -19.36 4.55 3.59
N GLU A 194 -19.65 3.56 2.74
CA GLU A 194 -20.70 2.56 2.96
C GLU A 194 -20.43 1.58 4.11
N TYR A 195 -19.17 1.18 4.33
CA TYR A 195 -18.81 0.11 5.27
C TYR A 195 -18.01 0.62 6.46
N ASN A 196 -18.66 1.30 7.41
CA ASN A 196 -18.01 1.79 8.62
C ASN A 196 -17.53 0.64 9.52
N HIS A 197 -16.33 0.78 10.11
CA HIS A 197 -15.79 -0.21 11.05
C HIS A 197 -16.04 0.21 12.50
N ARG A 198 -16.07 -0.75 13.42
CA ARG A 198 -16.29 -0.57 14.87
C ARG A 198 -15.01 -0.73 15.71
N LEU A 199 -13.87 -0.81 15.03
CA LEU A 199 -12.56 -0.80 15.65
C LEU A 199 -12.31 0.58 16.26
N SER A 200 -12.42 0.66 17.58
CA SER A 200 -12.07 1.84 18.38
C SER A 200 -10.54 2.11 18.29
N ARG A 201 -9.95 2.71 19.33
CA ARG A 201 -8.53 3.10 19.37
C ARG A 201 -7.54 1.95 19.11
N LYS A 202 -7.96 0.69 19.29
CA LYS A 202 -7.16 -0.52 19.02
C LYS A 202 -6.81 -0.68 17.54
N GLY A 203 -7.70 -0.26 16.62
CA GLY A 203 -7.52 -0.44 15.18
C GLY A 203 -7.39 -1.91 14.74
N TYR A 204 -6.96 -2.12 13.49
CA TYR A 204 -6.81 -3.46 12.92
C TYR A 204 -5.63 -4.24 13.51
N ALA A 205 -4.53 -3.57 13.87
CA ALA A 205 -3.38 -4.23 14.48
C ALA A 205 -3.74 -4.84 15.85
N GLY A 206 -4.50 -4.11 16.67
CA GLY A 206 -4.97 -4.64 17.94
C GLY A 206 -6.06 -5.70 17.81
N LEU A 207 -6.80 -5.73 16.69
CA LEU A 207 -7.75 -6.81 16.38
C LEU A 207 -7.02 -8.09 15.97
N GLU A 208 -6.02 -7.97 15.10
CA GLU A 208 -5.19 -9.08 14.61
C GLU A 208 -4.57 -9.84 15.78
N ASN A 209 -3.98 -9.17 16.76
CA ASN A 209 -3.39 -9.86 17.92
C ASN A 209 -4.43 -10.56 18.79
N GLN A 210 -5.62 -9.96 19.00
CA GLN A 210 -6.67 -10.61 19.78
C GLN A 210 -7.12 -11.93 19.14
N LEU A 211 -7.16 -11.95 17.81
CA LEU A 211 -7.47 -13.16 17.06
C LEU A 211 -6.30 -14.16 17.12
N GLU A 212 -5.05 -13.70 17.05
CA GLU A 212 -3.86 -14.56 17.16
C GLU A 212 -3.74 -15.18 18.57
N GLU A 213 -4.16 -14.46 19.62
CA GLU A 213 -4.26 -14.97 21.00
C GLU A 213 -5.35 -16.04 21.14
N THR A 214 -6.49 -15.88 20.45
CA THR A 214 -7.62 -16.82 20.54
C THR A 214 -7.40 -18.07 19.69
N MET A 215 -6.71 -17.92 18.56
CA MET A 215 -6.46 -18.99 17.58
C MET A 215 -4.98 -18.98 17.17
N PRO A 216 -4.07 -19.46 18.03
CA PRO A 216 -2.65 -19.44 17.75
C PRO A 216 -2.33 -20.32 16.53
N GLY A 217 -1.52 -19.78 15.62
CA GLY A 217 -1.00 -20.51 14.45
C GLY A 217 -1.85 -20.47 13.19
N VAL A 218 -3.09 -19.95 13.25
CA VAL A 218 -3.93 -19.78 12.07
C VAL A 218 -3.58 -18.46 11.36
N GLU A 219 -3.26 -18.52 10.07
CA GLU A 219 -3.04 -17.30 9.28
C GLU A 219 -4.37 -16.54 9.13
N ILE A 220 -4.47 -15.38 9.78
CA ILE A 220 -5.68 -14.58 9.76
C ILE A 220 -5.76 -13.83 8.43
N ASP A 221 -6.68 -14.27 7.57
CA ASP A 221 -6.95 -13.57 6.33
C ASP A 221 -7.55 -12.17 6.58
N ARG A 222 -7.24 -11.22 5.69
CA ARG A 222 -7.76 -9.85 5.81
C ARG A 222 -9.27 -9.77 5.61
N SER A 223 -9.90 -10.72 4.92
CA SER A 223 -11.36 -10.79 4.82
C SER A 223 -11.99 -11.07 6.18
N THR A 224 -11.38 -11.97 6.97
CA THR A 224 -11.75 -12.24 8.37
C THR A 224 -11.59 -11.00 9.24
N LEU A 225 -10.46 -10.27 9.12
CA LEU A 225 -10.27 -9.01 9.82
C LEU A 225 -11.33 -7.97 9.45
N TRP A 226 -11.67 -7.85 8.16
CA TRP A 226 -12.68 -6.91 7.69
C TRP A 226 -14.07 -7.23 8.24
N LYS A 227 -14.45 -8.52 8.29
CA LYS A 227 -15.72 -9.00 8.85
C LYS A 227 -15.77 -8.75 10.35
N ARG A 228 -14.76 -9.20 11.09
CA ARG A 228 -14.67 -9.05 12.56
C ARG A 228 -14.66 -7.58 12.99
N ALA A 229 -14.04 -6.70 12.19
CA ALA A 229 -14.02 -5.25 12.45
C ALA A 229 -15.41 -4.58 12.42
N ARG A 230 -16.44 -5.26 11.90
CA ARG A 230 -17.81 -4.72 11.73
C ARG A 230 -18.85 -5.42 12.60
N GLN A 231 -18.42 -6.46 13.31
CA GLN A 231 -19.26 -7.12 14.30
C GLN A 231 -19.31 -6.31 15.60
N ASP A 232 -20.38 -6.49 16.34
CA ASP A 232 -20.49 -6.05 17.72
C ASP A 232 -19.79 -7.06 18.67
N LYS A 233 -19.95 -6.85 19.99
CA LYS A 233 -19.38 -7.71 21.02
C LYS A 233 -19.99 -9.13 21.01
N HIS A 234 -21.20 -9.28 20.47
CA HIS A 234 -21.95 -10.52 20.39
C HIS A 234 -21.77 -11.23 19.03
N GLY A 235 -21.05 -10.62 18.09
CA GLY A 235 -20.81 -11.17 16.75
C GLY A 235 -21.79 -10.68 15.68
N ASN A 236 -22.76 -9.82 16.03
CA ASN A 236 -23.79 -9.35 15.12
C ASN A 236 -23.33 -8.17 14.27
N ILE A 237 -23.82 -8.08 13.04
CA ILE A 237 -23.60 -6.97 12.12
C ILE A 237 -24.95 -6.25 11.95
N LEU A 238 -24.99 -4.96 12.30
CA LEU A 238 -26.23 -4.19 12.27
C LEU A 238 -26.62 -3.72 10.86
N ASP A 239 -25.64 -3.38 10.02
CA ASP A 239 -25.88 -2.80 8.70
C ASP A 239 -26.21 -3.91 7.67
N PRO A 240 -27.41 -3.91 7.06
CA PRO A 240 -27.81 -4.97 6.12
C PRO A 240 -26.87 -5.11 4.93
N LYS A 241 -26.38 -3.99 4.40
CA LYS A 241 -25.40 -3.96 3.30
C LYS A 241 -24.08 -4.64 3.66
N VAL A 242 -23.65 -4.50 4.93
CA VAL A 242 -22.44 -5.18 5.42
C VAL A 242 -22.71 -6.66 5.61
N VAL A 243 -23.92 -7.05 6.01
CA VAL A 243 -24.34 -8.46 6.12
C VAL A 243 -24.26 -9.15 4.76
N GLU A 244 -24.76 -8.52 3.69
CA GLU A 244 -24.65 -9.07 2.33
C GLU A 244 -23.20 -9.31 1.91
N LYS A 245 -22.32 -8.32 2.13
CA LYS A 245 -20.89 -8.47 1.83
C LYS A 245 -20.21 -9.51 2.73
N ALA A 246 -20.61 -9.63 3.99
CA ALA A 246 -20.09 -10.67 4.88
C ALA A 246 -20.50 -12.07 4.40
N LYS A 247 -21.75 -12.26 3.97
CA LYS A 247 -22.22 -13.53 3.37
C LYS A 247 -21.44 -13.87 2.09
N LEU A 248 -21.21 -12.88 1.23
CA LEU A 248 -20.41 -13.07 0.01
C LEU A 248 -18.96 -13.46 0.32
N ILE A 249 -18.35 -12.85 1.35
CA ILE A 249 -17.02 -13.23 1.83
C ILE A 249 -17.03 -14.68 2.31
N ASP A 250 -18.03 -15.09 3.07
CA ASP A 250 -18.11 -16.45 3.62
C ASP A 250 -18.27 -17.51 2.52
N GLU A 251 -19.08 -17.22 1.50
CA GLU A 251 -19.23 -18.06 0.32
C GLU A 251 -17.91 -18.16 -0.48
N LEU A 252 -17.23 -17.04 -0.70
CA LEU A 252 -15.94 -17.04 -1.40
C LEU A 252 -14.86 -17.78 -0.60
N GLN A 253 -14.82 -17.65 0.73
CA GLN A 253 -13.92 -18.43 1.59
C GLN A 253 -14.18 -19.92 1.45
N LYS A 254 -15.46 -20.33 1.41
CA LYS A 254 -15.86 -21.71 1.19
C LYS A 254 -15.38 -22.22 -0.18
N GLN A 255 -15.62 -21.46 -1.25
CA GLN A 255 -15.17 -21.84 -2.61
C GLN A 255 -13.64 -21.93 -2.74
N VAL A 256 -12.90 -21.10 -2.01
CA VAL A 256 -11.44 -21.20 -1.93
C VAL A 256 -11.01 -22.46 -1.18
N SER A 257 -11.67 -22.79 -0.07
CA SER A 257 -11.38 -24.04 0.68
C SER A 257 -11.70 -25.31 -0.12
N GLU A 258 -12.69 -25.24 -1.00
CA GLU A 258 -13.06 -26.31 -1.95
C GLU A 258 -12.18 -26.33 -3.21
N GLY A 259 -11.26 -25.37 -3.37
CA GLY A 259 -10.36 -25.27 -4.53
C GLY A 259 -11.01 -24.79 -5.83
N LYS A 260 -12.27 -24.35 -5.79
CA LYS A 260 -13.01 -23.84 -6.98
C LYS A 260 -12.53 -22.46 -7.42
N VAL A 261 -12.06 -21.66 -6.46
CA VAL A 261 -11.57 -20.29 -6.69
C VAL A 261 -10.12 -20.20 -6.25
N SER A 262 -9.25 -19.73 -7.16
CA SER A 262 -7.86 -19.45 -6.84
C SER A 262 -7.68 -18.01 -6.38
N VAL A 263 -6.96 -17.83 -5.27
CA VAL A 263 -6.58 -16.51 -4.75
C VAL A 263 -5.10 -16.27 -5.05
N SER A 264 -4.76 -15.10 -5.59
CA SER A 264 -3.37 -14.77 -5.87
C SER A 264 -3.07 -13.28 -5.75
N GLY A 265 -2.04 -12.96 -4.95
CA GLY A 265 -1.60 -11.59 -4.74
C GLY A 265 -2.76 -10.65 -4.38
N SER A 266 -2.94 -9.60 -5.17
CA SER A 266 -3.99 -8.58 -4.98
C SER A 266 -5.42 -9.09 -5.22
N ASN A 267 -5.59 -10.23 -5.88
CA ASN A 267 -6.88 -10.87 -6.15
C ASN A 267 -7.18 -11.90 -5.06
N ASP A 268 -7.48 -11.41 -3.87
CA ASP A 268 -7.91 -12.24 -2.75
C ASP A 268 -9.42 -12.11 -2.49
N VAL A 269 -9.91 -12.87 -1.52
CA VAL A 269 -11.33 -12.95 -1.15
C VAL A 269 -11.94 -11.57 -0.89
N LEU A 270 -11.22 -10.70 -0.18
CA LEU A 270 -11.73 -9.37 0.17
C LEU A 270 -11.83 -8.46 -1.07
N THR A 271 -10.85 -8.51 -1.98
CA THR A 271 -10.91 -7.79 -3.26
C THR A 271 -12.05 -8.34 -4.12
N MET A 272 -12.28 -9.64 -4.15
CA MET A 272 -13.37 -10.24 -4.93
C MET A 272 -14.75 -9.80 -4.41
N ALA A 273 -14.94 -9.74 -3.10
CA ALA A 273 -16.23 -9.35 -2.51
C ALA A 273 -16.55 -7.85 -2.61
N LEU A 274 -15.53 -6.99 -2.47
CA LEU A 274 -15.69 -5.53 -2.37
C LEU A 274 -15.23 -4.77 -3.63
N GLY A 275 -14.64 -5.47 -4.60
CA GLY A 275 -14.03 -4.89 -5.78
C GLY A 275 -12.61 -4.37 -5.55
N PRO A 276 -12.03 -3.67 -6.55
CA PRO A 276 -10.64 -3.20 -6.51
C PRO A 276 -10.30 -2.35 -5.27
N GLU A 277 -9.05 -2.44 -4.82
CA GLU A 277 -8.51 -1.63 -3.73
C GLU A 277 -8.23 -0.19 -4.17
N HIS A 278 -8.32 0.75 -3.23
CA HIS A 278 -7.93 2.13 -3.50
C HIS A 278 -6.40 2.28 -3.59
N PRO A 279 -5.89 3.20 -4.42
CA PRO A 279 -4.45 3.45 -4.51
C PRO A 279 -3.83 3.80 -3.16
N GLY A 280 -2.71 3.15 -2.82
CA GLY A 280 -1.87 3.50 -1.67
C GLY A 280 -2.33 3.00 -0.31
N ARG A 281 -3.56 2.48 -0.16
CA ARG A 281 -4.07 1.98 1.13
C ARG A 281 -4.86 0.69 0.96
N LEU A 282 -4.58 -0.28 1.83
CA LEU A 282 -5.36 -1.53 1.89
C LEU A 282 -6.50 -1.46 2.90
N ARG A 283 -7.64 -2.02 2.51
CA ARG A 283 -8.74 -2.35 3.44
C ARG A 283 -8.34 -3.54 4.33
N GLY A 284 -8.89 -3.58 5.55
CA GLY A 284 -8.76 -4.73 6.46
C GLY A 284 -7.44 -4.87 7.23
N VAL A 285 -6.43 -4.03 6.97
CA VAL A 285 -5.06 -4.24 7.50
C VAL A 285 -4.55 -3.05 8.35
N GLY A 286 -5.30 -1.94 8.38
CA GLY A 286 -5.01 -0.75 9.18
C GLY A 286 -4.07 0.26 8.51
N ALA A 287 -3.90 1.43 9.13
CA ALA A 287 -3.10 2.52 8.57
C ALA A 287 -1.61 2.15 8.39
N GLY A 288 -0.96 2.76 7.39
CA GLY A 288 0.48 2.64 7.14
C GLY A 288 0.93 1.41 6.34
N ILE A 289 0.05 0.45 6.04
CA ILE A 289 0.39 -0.70 5.21
C ILE A 289 -0.04 -0.44 3.77
N SER A 290 0.94 -0.44 2.87
CA SER A 290 0.71 -0.30 1.43
C SER A 290 0.42 -1.68 0.80
N PRO A 291 -0.34 -1.73 -0.32
CA PRO A 291 -0.54 -2.95 -1.10
C PRO A 291 0.75 -3.71 -1.39
N ARG A 292 1.84 -2.98 -1.67
CA ARG A 292 3.14 -3.57 -1.98
C ARG A 292 3.78 -4.27 -0.81
N GLN A 293 3.68 -3.68 0.38
CA GLN A 293 4.24 -4.27 1.60
C GLN A 293 3.47 -5.52 2.00
N TYR A 294 2.15 -5.52 1.81
CA TYR A 294 1.32 -6.66 2.17
C TYR A 294 1.44 -7.84 1.20
N PHE A 295 1.32 -7.57 -0.11
CA PHE A 295 1.39 -8.61 -1.15
C PHE A 295 2.82 -8.91 -1.62
N ASN A 296 3.84 -8.37 -0.94
CA ASN A 296 5.26 -8.53 -1.29
C ASN A 296 5.57 -8.22 -2.78
N LEU A 297 4.89 -7.22 -3.34
CA LEU A 297 5.01 -6.90 -4.77
C LEU A 297 6.40 -6.35 -5.07
N PRO A 298 6.99 -6.70 -6.23
CA PRO A 298 8.29 -6.18 -6.63
C PRO A 298 8.24 -4.65 -6.69
N LYS A 299 9.31 -4.01 -6.19
CA LYS A 299 9.43 -2.56 -6.30
C LYS A 299 9.43 -2.22 -7.79
N PRO A 300 8.46 -1.44 -8.31
CA PRO A 300 8.53 -1.00 -9.67
C PRO A 300 9.79 -0.18 -9.83
N GLN A 301 10.61 -0.64 -10.76
CA GLN A 301 11.80 0.08 -11.15
C GLN A 301 11.31 1.41 -11.72
N ARG A 302 11.74 2.54 -11.12
CA ARG A 302 11.54 3.84 -11.74
C ARG A 302 12.30 3.82 -13.05
N MET A 303 11.57 3.59 -14.14
CA MET A 303 12.08 3.75 -15.49
C MET A 303 12.36 5.24 -15.67
N SER A 304 13.58 5.60 -16.04
CA SER A 304 13.86 6.98 -16.42
C SER A 304 13.04 7.35 -17.65
N LEU A 305 12.79 8.65 -17.86
CA LEU A 305 12.15 9.11 -19.11
C LEU A 305 12.95 8.63 -20.32
N ASP A 306 14.28 8.62 -20.22
CA ASP A 306 15.18 8.08 -21.24
C ASP A 306 14.94 6.59 -21.52
N ASP A 307 14.71 5.77 -20.50
CA ASP A 307 14.42 4.34 -20.67
C ASP A 307 13.04 4.12 -21.31
N ARG A 308 12.04 4.94 -20.99
CA ARG A 308 10.73 4.89 -21.64
C ARG A 308 10.81 5.27 -23.11
N LEU A 309 11.52 6.36 -23.44
CA LEU A 309 11.70 6.81 -24.82
C LEU A 309 12.46 5.77 -25.65
N LYS A 310 13.49 5.18 -25.05
CA LYS A 310 14.28 4.12 -25.70
C LYS A 310 13.47 2.87 -25.99
N GLU A 311 12.56 2.48 -25.09
CA GLU A 311 11.69 1.33 -25.32
C GLU A 311 10.63 1.64 -26.39
N SER A 312 10.05 2.84 -26.37
CA SER A 312 9.11 3.29 -27.41
C SER A 312 9.78 3.29 -28.79
N LEU A 313 11.00 3.79 -28.91
CA LEU A 313 11.75 3.80 -30.17
C LEU A 313 12.09 2.39 -30.66
N ARG A 314 12.34 1.43 -29.75
CA ARG A 314 12.56 0.03 -30.13
C ARG A 314 11.32 -0.60 -30.74
N VAL A 315 10.15 -0.35 -30.15
CA VAL A 315 8.88 -0.87 -30.68
C VAL A 315 8.64 -0.34 -32.09
N LEU A 316 8.82 0.98 -32.29
CA LEU A 316 8.68 1.60 -33.61
C LEU A 316 9.66 1.02 -34.64
N LEU A 317 10.94 0.87 -34.29
CA LEU A 317 11.92 0.25 -35.20
C LEU A 317 11.55 -1.21 -35.54
N GLN A 318 11.02 -1.95 -34.57
CA GLN A 318 10.64 -3.34 -34.78
C GLN A 318 9.41 -3.45 -35.69
N GLU A 319 8.46 -2.51 -35.56
CA GLU A 319 7.28 -2.42 -36.41
C GLU A 319 7.65 -2.01 -37.85
N GLU A 320 8.52 -1.02 -38.02
CA GLU A 320 9.03 -0.63 -39.35
C GLU A 320 9.84 -1.76 -40.01
N ASN A 321 10.69 -2.47 -39.26
CA ASN A 321 11.42 -3.62 -39.80
C ASN A 321 10.46 -4.73 -40.27
N LYS A 322 9.37 -4.99 -39.53
CA LYS A 322 8.34 -5.97 -39.95
C LYS A 322 7.61 -5.51 -41.21
N LYS A 323 7.30 -4.22 -41.35
CA LYS A 323 6.70 -3.67 -42.58
C LYS A 323 7.62 -3.81 -43.77
N MET A 324 8.91 -3.48 -43.61
CA MET A 324 9.90 -3.64 -44.67
C MET A 324 10.07 -5.10 -45.07
N GLU A 325 10.11 -6.01 -44.10
CA GLU A 325 10.19 -7.44 -44.37
C GLU A 325 8.94 -7.99 -45.08
N ALA A 326 7.75 -7.49 -44.72
CA ALA A 326 6.51 -7.84 -45.41
C ALA A 326 6.50 -7.34 -46.87
N LYS A 327 6.90 -6.09 -47.11
CA LYS A 327 7.03 -5.54 -48.48
C LYS A 327 8.02 -6.33 -49.33
N ALA A 328 9.17 -6.69 -48.76
CA ALA A 328 10.17 -7.48 -49.47
C ALA A 328 9.65 -8.89 -49.84
N ARG A 329 8.85 -9.52 -48.96
CA ARG A 329 8.23 -10.82 -49.25
C ARG A 329 7.16 -10.72 -50.33
N GLU A 330 6.35 -9.67 -50.32
CA GLU A 330 5.33 -9.42 -51.35
C GLU A 330 5.99 -9.16 -52.71
N GLU A 331 7.06 -8.37 -52.75
CA GLU A 331 7.81 -8.11 -53.97
C GLU A 331 8.48 -9.38 -54.51
N ALA A 332 9.04 -10.23 -53.64
CA ALA A 332 9.59 -11.52 -54.04
C ALA A 332 8.53 -12.43 -54.68
N LEU A 333 7.33 -12.52 -54.08
CA LEU A 333 6.21 -13.28 -54.66
C LEU A 333 5.77 -12.70 -56.01
N ARG A 334 5.75 -11.37 -56.14
CA ARG A 334 5.42 -10.70 -57.40
C ARG A 334 6.44 -11.00 -58.50
N MET A 335 7.72 -11.02 -58.15
CA MET A 335 8.79 -11.38 -59.10
C MET A 335 8.71 -12.84 -59.49
N GLU A 336 8.42 -13.74 -58.54
CA GLU A 336 8.23 -15.17 -58.82
C GLU A 336 6.99 -15.44 -59.69
N ALA A 337 5.90 -14.70 -59.49
CA ALA A 337 4.72 -14.80 -60.33
C ALA A 337 5.02 -14.35 -61.78
N ARG A 338 5.79 -13.26 -61.95
CA ARG A 338 6.22 -12.80 -63.28
C ARG A 338 7.10 -13.81 -63.99
N THR A 339 8.05 -14.43 -63.29
CA THR A 339 8.90 -15.45 -63.90
C THR A 339 8.11 -16.69 -64.29
N LYS A 340 7.16 -17.14 -63.45
CA LYS A 340 6.24 -18.24 -63.78
C LYS A 340 5.42 -17.94 -65.04
N GLN A 341 4.86 -16.73 -65.18
CA GLN A 341 4.13 -16.32 -66.38
C GLN A 341 4.99 -16.33 -67.65
N LEU A 342 6.24 -15.89 -67.57
CA LEU A 342 7.16 -15.94 -68.71
C LEU A 342 7.45 -17.38 -69.14
N VAL A 343 7.71 -18.27 -68.19
CA VAL A 343 7.96 -19.70 -68.47
C VAL A 343 6.71 -20.37 -69.05
N GLU A 344 5.52 -20.04 -68.55
CA GLU A 344 4.25 -20.54 -69.10
C GLU A 344 4.00 -20.01 -70.52
N ALA A 345 4.26 -18.73 -70.79
CA ALA A 345 4.13 -18.15 -72.12
C ALA A 345 5.14 -18.75 -73.12
N GLU A 346 6.39 -18.97 -72.71
CA GLU A 346 7.39 -19.68 -73.53
C GLU A 346 6.96 -21.12 -73.82
N ARG A 347 6.39 -21.81 -72.83
CA ARG A 347 5.84 -23.15 -73.01
C ARG A 347 4.69 -23.15 -74.00
N GLU A 348 3.75 -22.21 -73.91
CA GLU A 348 2.62 -22.10 -74.86
C GLU A 348 3.09 -21.76 -76.27
N HIS A 349 4.06 -20.85 -76.39
CA HIS A 349 4.69 -20.52 -77.66
C HIS A 349 5.34 -21.75 -78.31
N PHE A 350 6.05 -22.56 -77.53
CA PHE A 350 6.65 -23.82 -78.00
C PHE A 350 5.59 -24.84 -78.43
N LEU A 351 4.51 -24.99 -77.65
CA LEU A 351 3.39 -25.88 -77.99
C LEU A 351 2.70 -25.46 -79.29
N SER A 352 2.53 -24.16 -79.51
CA SER A 352 1.95 -23.61 -80.74
C SER A 352 2.83 -23.95 -81.96
N GLN A 353 4.16 -23.76 -81.86
CA GLN A 353 5.09 -24.15 -82.92
C GLN A 353 5.00 -25.65 -83.25
N LEU A 354 4.92 -26.52 -82.23
CA LEU A 354 4.79 -27.96 -82.44
C LEU A 354 3.48 -28.34 -83.16
N SER A 355 2.37 -27.68 -82.81
CA SER A 355 1.07 -27.94 -83.46
C SER A 355 1.05 -27.58 -84.95
N GLN A 356 1.89 -26.64 -85.39
CA GLN A 356 2.03 -26.26 -86.79
C GLN A 356 2.93 -27.23 -87.57
N LEU A 357 3.94 -27.83 -86.93
CA LEU A 357 4.87 -28.76 -87.57
C LEU A 357 4.35 -30.21 -87.63
N ILE A 358 3.47 -30.62 -86.72
CA ILE A 358 3.00 -32.00 -86.59
C ILE A 358 1.46 -32.04 -86.75
N PRO A 359 0.93 -32.46 -87.91
CA PRO A 359 -0.51 -32.67 -88.08
C PRO A 359 -1.03 -33.73 -87.10
N ASN A 360 -2.09 -33.43 -86.34
CA ASN A 360 -2.70 -34.23 -85.26
C ASN A 360 -1.96 -34.26 -83.90
N PHE A 361 -1.11 -33.28 -83.58
CA PHE A 361 -0.50 -33.18 -82.24
C PHE A 361 -1.53 -32.85 -81.15
N ASP A 362 -1.72 -33.76 -80.18
CA ASP A 362 -2.56 -33.55 -78.99
C ASP A 362 -1.71 -33.04 -77.80
N PRO A 363 -1.93 -31.80 -77.32
CA PRO A 363 -1.23 -31.22 -76.16
C PRO A 363 -1.38 -32.03 -74.86
N SER A 364 -2.40 -32.89 -74.77
CA SER A 364 -2.66 -33.72 -73.59
C SER A 364 -1.56 -34.74 -73.29
N MET A 365 -0.73 -35.09 -74.29
CA MET A 365 0.38 -36.04 -74.16
C MET A 365 1.59 -35.50 -73.37
N LEU A 366 1.65 -34.19 -73.13
CA LEU A 366 2.75 -33.52 -72.40
C LEU A 366 2.44 -33.25 -70.91
N LYS A 367 1.34 -33.76 -70.37
CA LYS A 367 1.10 -33.67 -68.92
C LYS A 367 2.18 -34.45 -68.17
N PRO A 368 2.80 -33.88 -67.11
CA PRO A 368 3.72 -34.63 -66.27
C PRO A 368 2.95 -35.79 -65.65
N ARG A 369 3.24 -37.03 -66.07
CA ARG A 369 2.82 -38.22 -65.33
C ARG A 369 3.57 -38.12 -64.00
N ILE A 370 2.86 -37.91 -62.90
CA ILE A 370 3.41 -38.07 -61.55
C ILE A 370 3.70 -39.57 -61.39
N SER A 371 4.79 -40.04 -62.00
CA SER A 371 5.30 -41.38 -61.77
C SER A 371 5.91 -41.36 -60.39
N GLN A 372 5.29 -42.08 -59.45
CA GLN A 372 5.99 -42.57 -58.28
C GLN A 372 7.28 -43.25 -58.78
N SER A 373 8.43 -42.74 -58.36
CA SER A 373 9.73 -43.28 -58.75
C SER A 373 9.83 -44.75 -58.35
N PRO A 374 10.33 -45.66 -59.22
CA PRO A 374 10.60 -47.03 -58.82
C PRO A 374 11.72 -47.06 -57.78
N LYS A 375 11.54 -47.87 -56.73
CA LYS A 375 12.64 -48.31 -55.87
C LYS A 375 13.58 -49.18 -56.71
N ASN A 376 14.83 -48.76 -56.89
CA ASN A 376 15.85 -49.62 -57.47
C ASN A 376 16.48 -50.52 -56.39
N PRO A 377 16.49 -51.85 -56.57
CA PRO A 377 17.35 -52.75 -55.83
C PRO A 377 18.70 -52.92 -56.55
N MET A 378 19.77 -53.04 -55.74
CA MET A 378 21.06 -53.65 -56.07
C MET A 378 21.93 -53.06 -57.20
N SER A 379 23.13 -52.62 -56.80
CA SER A 379 24.35 -52.87 -57.56
C SER A 379 25.53 -53.02 -56.61
N ASP A 380 25.90 -54.27 -56.35
CA ASP A 380 27.22 -54.66 -55.84
C ASP A 380 28.26 -54.54 -56.96
N LYS A 381 29.36 -53.83 -56.73
CA LYS A 381 30.71 -54.42 -56.58
C LYS A 381 31.82 -53.36 -56.54
N ALA A 382 32.49 -53.36 -55.37
CA ALA A 382 33.92 -53.34 -55.12
C ALA A 382 34.83 -52.24 -55.73
N SER A 383 35.46 -51.44 -54.86
CA SER A 383 36.94 -51.45 -54.76
C SER A 383 37.44 -50.85 -53.44
N CYS A 384 38.50 -51.44 -52.90
CA CYS A 384 39.00 -51.32 -51.53
C CYS A 384 39.74 -50.01 -51.23
N SER A 385 39.66 -49.53 -49.98
CA SER A 385 40.85 -49.31 -49.13
C SER A 385 40.43 -48.79 -47.75
N GLY A 386 41.07 -49.35 -46.72
CA GLY A 386 40.77 -49.07 -45.32
C GLY A 386 40.97 -47.61 -44.93
N GLY A 387 40.11 -47.15 -44.03
CA GLY A 387 40.16 -45.79 -43.50
C GLY A 387 39.15 -45.58 -42.40
N ASP A 388 39.54 -46.02 -41.21
CA ASP A 388 39.20 -45.48 -39.88
C ASP A 388 37.80 -44.88 -39.65
N VAL A 389 37.04 -45.52 -38.77
CA VAL A 389 35.74 -45.07 -38.28
C VAL A 389 35.92 -43.75 -37.51
N ARG A 390 35.68 -42.62 -38.18
CA ARG A 390 35.51 -41.33 -37.50
C ARG A 390 34.05 -40.91 -37.46
N SER A 391 33.41 -41.27 -36.35
CA SER A 391 32.02 -40.94 -36.01
C SER A 391 31.70 -39.44 -36.20
N PRO A 392 30.55 -39.09 -36.82
CA PRO A 392 30.06 -37.70 -36.97
C PRO A 392 29.87 -36.95 -35.64
N HIS A 393 29.79 -37.68 -34.52
CA HIS A 393 29.61 -37.14 -33.17
C HIS A 393 30.80 -36.28 -32.69
N PHE A 394 32.01 -36.46 -33.26
CA PHE A 394 33.22 -35.75 -32.81
C PHE A 394 33.41 -34.37 -33.48
N GLU A 395 32.87 -34.17 -34.69
CA GLU A 395 32.96 -32.89 -35.41
C GLU A 395 31.89 -31.88 -34.94
N GLU A 396 30.69 -32.34 -34.57
CA GLU A 396 29.68 -31.49 -33.91
C GLU A 396 30.13 -31.02 -32.52
N GLU A 397 30.72 -31.90 -31.71
CA GLU A 397 31.26 -31.52 -30.39
C GLU A 397 32.39 -30.49 -30.50
N LYS A 398 33.31 -30.64 -31.47
CA LYS A 398 34.36 -29.64 -31.73
C LYS A 398 33.78 -28.28 -32.15
N ASN A 399 32.68 -28.27 -32.90
CA ASN A 399 32.02 -27.05 -33.35
C ASN A 399 31.25 -26.35 -32.21
N GLU A 400 30.54 -27.12 -31.38
CA GLU A 400 29.91 -26.70 -30.12
C GLU A 400 30.96 -26.11 -29.15
N GLU A 401 32.10 -26.77 -28.99
CA GLU A 401 33.18 -26.32 -28.10
C GLU A 401 33.83 -25.02 -28.61
N LYS A 402 34.05 -24.89 -29.92
CA LYS A 402 34.51 -23.64 -30.56
C LYS A 402 33.50 -22.50 -30.37
N LYS A 403 32.19 -22.78 -30.49
CA LYS A 403 31.10 -21.81 -30.26
C LYS A 403 31.01 -21.39 -28.80
N MET A 404 31.21 -22.31 -27.86
CA MET A 404 31.28 -22.04 -26.43
C MET A 404 32.50 -21.18 -26.07
N LYS A 405 33.69 -21.50 -26.61
CA LYS A 405 34.93 -20.72 -26.45
C LYS A 405 34.75 -19.29 -26.98
N ARG A 406 34.12 -19.11 -28.15
CA ARG A 406 33.76 -17.78 -28.70
C ARG A 406 32.79 -17.00 -27.80
N ARG A 407 31.75 -17.65 -27.26
CA ARG A 407 30.81 -17.03 -26.29
C ARG A 407 31.50 -16.60 -24.99
N LYS A 408 32.40 -17.44 -24.44
CA LYS A 408 33.22 -17.11 -23.25
C LYS A 408 34.14 -15.91 -23.53
N LYS A 409 34.80 -15.84 -24.69
CA LYS A 409 35.65 -14.70 -25.12
C LYS A 409 34.83 -13.40 -25.23
N LYS A 410 33.63 -13.46 -25.81
CA LYS A 410 32.70 -12.30 -25.93
C LYS A 410 32.22 -11.81 -24.55
N LYS A 411 31.90 -12.71 -23.62
CA LYS A 411 31.58 -12.37 -22.22
C LYS A 411 32.76 -11.71 -21.49
N LYS A 412 33.98 -12.25 -21.64
CA LYS A 412 35.21 -11.69 -21.04
C LYS A 412 35.50 -10.27 -21.57
N MET A 413 35.34 -10.04 -22.88
CA MET A 413 35.48 -8.72 -23.49
C MET A 413 34.44 -7.71 -22.98
N LYS A 414 33.16 -8.11 -22.85
CA LYS A 414 32.11 -7.26 -22.25
C LYS A 414 32.43 -6.88 -20.80
N ARG A 415 32.91 -7.83 -19.99
CA ARG A 415 33.35 -7.57 -18.60
C ARG A 415 34.52 -6.58 -18.55
N ARG A 416 35.53 -6.72 -19.43
CA ARG A 416 36.65 -5.77 -19.55
C ARG A 416 36.19 -4.36 -19.93
N LYS A 417 35.30 -4.24 -20.95
CA LYS A 417 34.71 -2.94 -21.33
C LYS A 417 33.99 -2.29 -20.15
N LYS A 418 33.14 -3.05 -19.44
CA LYS A 418 32.40 -2.57 -18.25
C LYS A 418 33.35 -2.07 -17.14
N LYS A 419 34.43 -2.81 -16.86
CA LYS A 419 35.46 -2.44 -15.88
C LYS A 419 36.19 -1.15 -16.28
N ASN A 420 36.53 -0.98 -17.56
CA ASN A 420 37.17 0.25 -18.06
C ASN A 420 36.24 1.47 -18.01
N THR A 421 34.96 1.34 -18.35
CA THR A 421 33.97 2.42 -18.16
C THR A 421 33.80 2.80 -16.70
N MET A 422 33.78 1.83 -15.77
CA MET A 422 33.73 2.12 -14.34
C MET A 422 34.98 2.86 -13.84
N LYS A 423 36.17 2.45 -14.30
CA LYS A 423 37.42 3.16 -13.99
C LYS A 423 37.41 4.60 -14.51
N ARG A 424 36.95 4.84 -15.74
CA ARG A 424 36.80 6.20 -16.31
C ARG A 424 35.83 7.06 -15.50
N ARG A 425 34.69 6.51 -15.09
CA ARG A 425 33.72 7.21 -14.22
C ARG A 425 34.30 7.55 -12.85
N LYS A 426 35.06 6.64 -12.23
CA LYS A 426 35.75 6.93 -10.96
C LYS A 426 36.81 8.03 -11.13
N LYS A 427 37.59 8.00 -12.21
CA LYS A 427 38.60 9.04 -12.50
C LYS A 427 37.93 10.42 -12.68
N MET A 428 36.83 10.50 -13.44
CA MET A 428 36.07 11.76 -13.60
C MET A 428 35.50 12.28 -12.29
N LYS A 429 34.94 11.40 -11.44
CA LYS A 429 34.43 11.80 -10.11
C LYS A 429 35.55 12.37 -9.24
N ASN A 430 36.71 11.71 -9.19
CA ASN A 430 37.85 12.21 -8.43
C ASN A 430 38.33 13.57 -8.96
N THR A 431 38.41 13.76 -10.28
CA THR A 431 38.80 15.08 -10.84
C THR A 431 37.81 16.19 -10.54
N MET A 432 36.50 15.87 -10.53
CA MET A 432 35.45 16.84 -10.18
C MET A 432 35.52 17.21 -8.70
N THR A 433 35.70 16.24 -7.81
CA THR A 433 35.86 16.50 -6.37
C THR A 433 37.10 17.33 -6.07
N THR A 434 38.23 17.09 -6.76
CA THR A 434 39.44 17.90 -6.59
C THR A 434 39.23 19.33 -7.09
N ARG A 435 38.50 19.53 -8.20
CA ARG A 435 38.15 20.88 -8.70
C ARG A 435 37.23 21.62 -7.74
N LEU A 436 36.22 20.94 -7.19
CA LEU A 436 35.31 21.53 -6.19
C LEU A 436 36.05 21.89 -4.89
N LEU A 437 36.97 21.04 -4.41
CA LEU A 437 37.80 21.37 -3.25
C LEU A 437 38.67 22.60 -3.52
N LYS A 438 39.31 22.70 -4.70
CA LYS A 438 40.10 23.87 -5.08
C LYS A 438 39.27 25.15 -5.10
N LEU A 439 38.04 25.10 -5.66
CA LEU A 439 37.13 26.24 -5.66
C LEU A 439 36.70 26.63 -4.25
N LEU A 440 36.37 25.66 -3.40
CA LEU A 440 36.02 25.91 -2.00
C LEU A 440 37.17 26.57 -1.24
N ILE A 441 38.41 26.09 -1.43
CA ILE A 441 39.60 26.68 -0.81
C ILE A 441 39.82 28.12 -1.29
N ILE A 442 39.68 28.39 -2.60
CA ILE A 442 39.77 29.76 -3.14
C ILE A 442 38.68 30.66 -2.54
N GLN A 443 37.48 30.14 -2.35
CA GLN A 443 36.34 30.88 -1.79
C GLN A 443 36.52 31.18 -0.29
N ILE A 444 37.14 30.26 0.45
CA ILE A 444 37.54 30.46 1.85
C ILE A 444 38.66 31.50 1.93
N TRP A 445 39.67 31.42 1.05
CA TRP A 445 40.79 32.36 1.04
C TRP A 445 40.35 33.79 0.68
N ARG A 446 39.43 33.95 -0.30
CA ARG A 446 38.82 35.24 -0.63
C ARG A 446 37.98 35.84 0.49
N ARG A 447 37.45 35.01 1.41
CA ARG A 447 36.69 35.47 2.58
C ARG A 447 37.56 35.92 3.77
N HIS A 448 38.86 35.62 3.73
CA HIS A 448 39.82 35.97 4.79
C HIS A 448 40.74 37.13 4.41
N LEU A 449 40.72 37.58 3.14
CA LEU A 449 41.52 38.68 2.59
C LEU A 449 40.69 39.96 2.33
N LEU A 450 39.40 39.92 2.65
CA LEU A 450 38.47 41.05 2.81
C LEU A 450 38.10 41.11 4.28
#